data_AF-A0A2V8DFF9-F1
#
_entry.id   AF-A0A2V8DFF9-F1
#
_cell.length_a   1.000
_cell.length_b   1.000
_cell.length_c   1.000
_cell.angle_alpha   90.00
_cell.angle_beta   90.00
_cell.angle_gamma   90.00
#
_symmetry.space_group_name_H-M   'P 1'
#
loop_
_entity.id
_entity.type
_entity.pdbx_description
1 polymer ?
#
loop_
_entity_poly.entity_id
_entity_poly.type
_entity_poly.pdbx_seq_one_letter_code
_entity_poly.pdbx_strand_id
1 'polypeptide(L)' 'MCSPASGSVFQIGATSAECIATDQRQRIDTCLFTITLTAPPKISLTRFLAFGDSMTAGEVDAPNTVRGLAVHPELS' A
#
# COMPACT_ATOMS: atom_id res chain seq x y z
N MET A 1 -6.70 -28.43 -18.78
CA MET A 1 -7.35 -27.16 -18.40
C MET A 1 -7.34 -27.02 -16.89
N CYS A 2 -7.17 -25.81 -16.37
CA CYS A 2 -7.28 -25.55 -14.94
C CYS A 2 -8.36 -24.49 -14.68
N SER A 3 -9.11 -24.65 -13.60
CA SER A 3 -10.11 -23.71 -13.12
C SER A 3 -9.83 -23.39 -11.64
N PRO A 4 -9.64 -22.12 -11.27
CA PRO A 4 -9.64 -20.92 -12.12
C PRO A 4 -8.45 -20.87 -13.10
N ALA A 5 -8.63 -20.20 -14.25
CA ALA A 5 -7.58 -20.07 -15.26
C ALA A 5 -6.44 -19.15 -14.80
N SER A 6 -5.25 -19.27 -15.41
CA SER A 6 -4.16 -18.34 -15.16
C SER A 6 -4.59 -16.89 -15.43
N GLY A 7 -4.26 -15.98 -14.51
CA GLY A 7 -4.71 -14.57 -14.54
C GLY A 7 -6.06 -14.31 -13.86
N SER A 8 -6.72 -15.33 -13.29
CA SER A 8 -7.94 -15.13 -12.50
C SER A 8 -7.67 -14.32 -11.22
N VAL A 9 -8.67 -13.55 -10.80
CA VAL A 9 -8.65 -12.83 -9.52
C VAL A 9 -9.22 -13.74 -8.42
N PHE A 10 -8.52 -13.78 -7.29
CA PHE A 10 -8.92 -14.57 -6.13
C PHE A 10 -9.37 -13.64 -5.00
N GLN A 11 -10.45 -14.01 -4.32
CA GLN A 11 -10.88 -13.33 -3.10
C GLN A 11 -9.98 -13.73 -1.92
N ILE A 12 -9.95 -12.90 -0.88
CA ILE A 12 -9.31 -13.26 0.39
C ILE A 12 -10.00 -14.51 0.94
N GLY A 13 -9.21 -15.50 1.35
CA GLY A 13 -9.67 -16.81 1.80
C GLY A 13 -9.09 -17.95 0.98
N ALA A 14 -9.73 -19.12 1.08
CA ALA A 14 -9.34 -20.32 0.36
C ALA A 14 -10.10 -20.44 -0.97
N THR A 15 -9.37 -20.72 -2.05
CA THR A 15 -9.94 -21.07 -3.36
C THR A 15 -9.37 -22.41 -3.80
N SER A 16 -10.25 -23.35 -4.17
CA SER A 16 -9.83 -24.62 -4.77
C SER A 16 -9.53 -24.42 -6.25
N ALA A 17 -8.36 -24.88 -6.70
CA ALA A 17 -8.00 -24.94 -8.10
C ALA A 17 -7.97 -26.39 -8.55
N GLU A 18 -8.71 -26.67 -9.63
CA GLU A 18 -8.82 -27.99 -10.25
C GLU A 18 -8.17 -27.97 -11.62
N CYS A 19 -7.28 -28.92 -11.88
CA CYS A 19 -6.62 -29.10 -13.16
C CYS A 19 -6.97 -30.47 -13.74
N ILE A 20 -7.51 -30.48 -14.94
CA ILE A 20 -7.85 -31.67 -15.71
C ILE A 20 -6.89 -31.77 -16.89
N ALA A 21 -6.14 -32.86 -17.00
CA ALA A 21 -5.27 -33.15 -18.12
C ALA A 21 -5.86 -34.28 -18.96
N THR A 22 -5.75 -34.17 -20.28
CA THR A 22 -6.15 -35.23 -21.22
C THR A 22 -4.98 -35.52 -22.14
N ASP A 23 -4.57 -36.80 -22.20
CA ASP A 23 -3.49 -37.22 -23.09
C ASP A 23 -3.98 -37.58 -24.51
N GLN A 24 -3.04 -37.88 -25.42
CA GLN A 24 -3.37 -38.25 -26.81
C GLN A 24 -4.18 -39.55 -26.93
N ARG A 25 -4.20 -40.39 -25.89
CA ARG A 25 -4.98 -41.63 -25.83
C ARG A 25 -6.34 -41.43 -25.15
N GLN A 26 -6.75 -40.18 -24.93
CA GLN A 26 -7.99 -39.82 -24.25
C GLN A 26 -8.07 -40.29 -22.78
N ARG A 27 -6.92 -40.47 -22.12
CA ARG A 27 -6.90 -40.69 -20.67
C ARG A 27 -6.98 -39.35 -19.96
N ILE A 28 -7.80 -39.30 -18.91
CA ILE A 28 -8.04 -38.10 -18.13
C ILE A 28 -7.44 -38.30 -16.74
N ASP A 29 -6.74 -37.27 -16.25
CA ASP A 29 -6.28 -37.19 -14.87
C ASP A 29 -6.64 -35.82 -14.27
N THR A 30 -6.91 -35.81 -12.96
CA THR A 30 -7.39 -34.62 -12.25
C THR A 30 -6.54 -34.35 -11.01
N CYS A 31 -6.10 -33.09 -10.87
CA CYS A 31 -5.35 -32.59 -9.72
C CYS A 31 -6.11 -31.47 -9.02
N LEU A 32 -6.13 -31.51 -7.69
CA LEU A 32 -6.74 -30.48 -6.85
C LEU A 32 -5.71 -29.88 -5.89
N PHE A 33 -5.70 -28.56 -5.78
CA PHE A 33 -4.89 -27.86 -4.78
C PHE A 33 -5.61 -26.63 -4.25
N THR A 34 -5.24 -26.21 -3.05
CA THR A 34 -5.85 -25.06 -2.37
C THR A 34 -4.94 -23.84 -2.45
N ILE A 35 -5.48 -22.74 -2.96
CA ILE A 35 -4.87 -21.42 -2.95
C ILE A 35 -5.40 -20.68 -1.72
N THR A 36 -4.51 -20.16 -0.88
CA THR A 36 -4.90 -19.35 0.29
C THR A 36 -4.38 -17.94 0.14
N LEU A 37 -5.29 -16.96 0.13
CA LEU A 37 -4.97 -15.55 0.03
C LEU A 37 -5.31 -14.84 1.35
N THR A 38 -4.33 -14.14 1.91
CA THR A 38 -4.49 -13.38 3.17
C THR A 38 -4.52 -11.88 2.90
N ALA A 39 -5.35 -11.14 3.64
CA ALA A 39 -5.39 -9.68 3.54
C ALA A 39 -4.03 -9.05 3.86
N PRO A 40 -3.62 -7.97 3.18
CA PRO A 40 -2.43 -7.23 3.57
C PRO A 40 -2.64 -6.58 4.95
N PRO A 41 -1.57 -6.36 5.73
CA PRO A 41 -1.67 -5.66 7.00
C PRO A 41 -2.20 -4.24 6.77
N LYS A 42 -3.16 -3.82 7.59
CA LYS A 42 -3.67 -2.45 7.61
C LYS A 42 -3.00 -1.68 8.73
N ILE A 43 -2.41 -0.53 8.41
CA ILE A 43 -1.94 0.40 9.43
C ILE A 43 -3.16 1.05 10.08
N SER A 44 -3.42 0.74 11.35
CA SER A 44 -4.57 1.29 12.08
C SER A 44 -4.28 2.61 12.80
N LEU A 45 -3.03 3.08 12.79
CA LEU A 45 -2.63 4.28 13.52
C LEU A 45 -1.91 5.26 12.58
N THR A 46 -2.62 6.28 12.12
CA THR A 46 -2.07 7.46 11.44
C THR A 46 -2.30 8.70 12.28
N ARG A 47 -1.96 8.65 13.58
CA ARG A 47 -1.83 9.88 14.37
C ARG A 47 -0.47 10.49 14.05
N PHE A 48 -0.39 11.14 12.90
CA PHE A 48 0.73 12.03 12.60
C PHE A 48 0.65 13.19 13.58
N LEU A 49 1.55 13.26 14.54
CA LEU A 49 1.82 14.50 15.26
C LEU A 49 2.52 15.41 14.26
N ALA A 50 1.74 16.17 13.48
CA ALA A 50 2.30 17.26 12.70
C ALA A 50 2.71 18.35 13.70
N PHE A 51 4.00 18.44 13.99
CA PHE A 51 4.55 19.67 14.53
C PHE A 51 4.62 20.64 13.36
N GLY A 52 3.61 21.49 13.23
CA GLY A 52 3.69 22.63 12.33
C GLY A 52 4.61 23.67 12.95
N ASP A 53 5.92 23.55 12.72
CA ASP A 53 6.79 24.71 12.75
C ASP A 53 6.46 25.54 11.51
N SER A 54 5.45 26.41 11.67
CA SER A 54 4.90 27.32 10.66
C SER A 54 5.95 27.78 9.63
N MET A 55 5.99 27.16 8.45
CA MET A 55 6.66 27.71 7.27
C MET A 55 5.78 28.79 6.61
N THR A 56 5.20 29.68 7.41
CA THR A 56 4.52 30.87 6.90
C THR A 56 4.88 32.05 7.79
N ALA A 57 6.16 32.42 7.77
CA ALA A 57 6.54 33.79 8.03
C ALA A 57 6.85 34.45 6.68
N GLY A 58 5.77 34.72 5.93
CA GLY A 58 5.83 35.57 4.75
C GLY A 58 5.28 36.94 5.11
N GLU A 59 6.14 37.83 5.62
CA GLU A 59 5.81 39.25 5.67
C GLU A 59 6.37 39.88 4.39
N VAL A 60 5.53 40.00 3.36
CA VAL A 60 5.79 40.90 2.24
C VAL A 60 5.26 42.27 2.64
N ASP A 61 6.00 43.00 3.49
CA ASP A 61 5.66 44.41 3.61
C ASP A 61 6.06 45.09 2.30
N ALA A 62 5.07 45.73 1.72
CA ALA A 62 5.24 46.37 0.46
C ALA A 62 6.36 47.42 0.58
N PRO A 63 7.33 47.41 -0.34
CA PRO A 63 7.61 46.30 -1.24
C PRO A 63 8.94 45.62 -0.97
N ASN A 64 9.76 46.08 -0.01
CA ASN A 64 11.15 45.63 -0.01
C ASN A 64 11.98 45.83 1.27
N THR A 65 11.52 45.49 2.47
CA THR A 65 12.49 45.27 3.58
C THR A 65 12.00 44.24 4.58
N VAL A 66 12.58 43.04 4.55
CA VAL A 66 12.37 42.02 5.57
C VAL A 66 13.15 42.41 6.82
N ARG A 67 12.46 42.85 7.88
CA ARG A 67 13.07 42.98 9.21
C ARG A 67 13.07 41.62 9.89
N GLY A 68 14.22 40.93 9.85
CA GLY A 68 14.47 39.79 10.71
C GLY A 68 14.41 40.21 12.18
N LEU A 69 13.46 39.66 12.93
CA LEU A 69 13.41 39.84 14.38
C LEU A 69 14.59 39.08 14.98
N ALA A 70 15.48 39.80 15.65
CA ALA A 70 16.64 39.23 16.32
C ALA A 70 16.19 38.18 17.35
N VAL A 71 16.73 36.97 17.21
CA VAL A 71 16.59 35.91 18.22
C VAL A 71 17.41 36.36 19.43
N HIS A 72 16.75 36.62 20.55
CA HIS A 72 17.45 36.81 21.83
C HIS A 72 18.17 35.50 22.19
N PRO A 73 19.51 35.49 22.40
CA PRO A 73 20.20 34.30 22.88
C PRO A 73 20.07 34.23 24.40
N GLU A 74 19.42 33.18 24.91
CA GLU A 74 19.58 32.74 26.30
C GLU A 74 20.69 31.67 26.38
N LEU A 75 21.70 31.97 27.21
CA LEU A 75 22.70 31.14 27.91
C LEU A 75 23.80 30.35 27.17
N SER A 76 25.04 30.87 27.25
CA SER A 76 26.18 30.30 28.02
C SER A 76 27.26 31.34 28.26
#